data_AF-A0AAP8NGR6-F1
#
_entry.id   AF-A0AAP8NGR6-F1
#
_cell.length_a   1.000
_cell.length_b   1.000
_cell.length_c   1.000
_cell.angle_alpha   90.00
_cell.angle_beta   90.00
_cell.angle_gamma   90.00
#
_symmetry.space_group_name_H-M   'P 1'
#
loop_
_entity.id
_entity.type
_entity.pdbx_description
1 polymer ?
#
loop_
_entity_poly.entity_id
_entity_poly.type
_entity_poly.pdbx_seq_one_letter_code
_entity_poly.pdbx_strand_id
1 'polypeptide(L)'
;MSWRECYSSFAITFLFKGFDMSEEGLIIQRIEVKFDSSAAIRHKALYANGRMQIRVLVLISGEDAQGNAVSLHGHSALETLRLIDYNSAAPLTGDWTASSRENHFAHDIKGGHARVSPLVPAAGNRLSDPSEVVQVFEYWVSSSRSGSMQIAAEVILDGERYRSNGQDGRDSSITLEAISPRQYPIANFMLARTRVLDRPGLFERMEQHSLTLNAEGRLIHLLEWSSGTVQQETEYASEFFYSGDATKVSAGLRSYIGYIGPAFSDQVTARTPSGFRTLRQDPGTISIISHITAELQSKVIRREFLDLNVYDEYGTEHRIRINPDIANRSFTLS
;
A
#
# COMPACT_ATOMS: atom_id res chain seq x y z
N MET A 1 46.62 -45.69 -33.45
CA MET A 1 45.71 -45.12 -32.44
C MET A 1 45.18 -43.80 -32.98
N SER A 2 44.02 -43.84 -33.65
CA SER A 2 43.19 -42.68 -33.93
C SER A 2 41.84 -42.94 -33.26
N TRP A 3 41.35 -41.96 -32.51
CA TRP A 3 40.05 -42.05 -31.85
C TRP A 3 38.99 -41.45 -32.76
N ARG A 4 37.94 -42.25 -32.98
CA ARG A 4 36.61 -41.93 -33.53
C ARG A 4 35.94 -40.86 -32.63
N GLU A 5 34.95 -40.07 -33.05
CA GLU A 5 33.53 -40.42 -33.23
C GLU A 5 32.81 -39.15 -33.79
N CYS A 6 32.09 -39.18 -34.92
CA CYS A 6 30.64 -39.43 -35.03
C CYS A 6 29.77 -38.78 -33.93
N TYR A 7 29.25 -37.57 -34.17
CA TYR A 7 27.94 -37.14 -33.67
C TYR A 7 27.22 -36.30 -34.73
N SER A 8 26.26 -36.95 -35.39
CA SER A 8 25.12 -36.30 -36.04
C SER A 8 24.22 -35.77 -34.93
N SER A 9 24.09 -34.45 -34.81
CA SER A 9 23.09 -33.84 -33.95
C SER A 9 21.92 -33.39 -34.82
N PHE A 10 20.81 -34.10 -34.69
CA PHE A 10 19.50 -33.69 -35.19
C PHE A 10 19.11 -32.37 -34.49
N ALA A 11 19.14 -31.27 -35.23
CA ALA A 11 18.49 -30.04 -34.80
C ALA A 11 16.97 -30.24 -34.93
N ILE A 12 16.30 -30.52 -33.81
CA ILE A 12 14.85 -30.41 -33.70
C ILE A 12 14.54 -28.92 -33.65
N THR A 13 14.21 -28.34 -34.81
CA THR A 13 13.61 -27.02 -34.88
C THR A 13 12.20 -27.11 -34.30
N PHE A 14 12.03 -26.65 -33.06
CA PHE A 14 10.70 -26.37 -32.52
C PHE A 14 10.12 -25.21 -33.32
N LEU A 15 9.18 -25.53 -34.22
CA LEU A 15 8.25 -24.58 -34.80
C LEU A 15 7.37 -24.03 -33.67
N PHE A 16 7.80 -22.93 -33.05
CA PHE A 16 6.84 -22.01 -32.46
C PHE A 16 6.03 -21.45 -33.63
N LYS A 17 4.82 -21.99 -33.81
CA LYS A 17 3.77 -21.34 -34.58
C LYS A 17 3.35 -20.12 -33.77
N GLY A 18 4.18 -19.08 -33.79
CA GLY A 18 3.69 -17.74 -33.53
C GLY A 18 2.60 -17.50 -34.56
N PHE A 19 1.38 -17.30 -34.09
CA PHE A 19 0.33 -16.76 -34.93
C PHE A 19 0.80 -15.35 -35.29
N ASP A 20 1.42 -15.23 -36.46
CA ASP A 20 1.70 -13.95 -37.09
C ASP A 20 0.32 -13.41 -37.47
N MET A 21 -0.26 -12.57 -36.60
CA MET A 21 -1.44 -11.80 -36.96
C MET A 21 -0.96 -10.80 -38.00
N SER A 22 -1.13 -11.13 -39.28
CA SER A 22 -0.93 -10.17 -40.36
C SER A 22 -1.82 -8.96 -40.08
N GLU A 23 -1.19 -7.85 -39.70
CA GLU A 23 -1.73 -6.60 -39.14
C GLU A 23 -2.60 -5.77 -40.10
N GLU A 24 -3.07 -6.34 -41.22
CA GLU A 24 -3.92 -5.59 -42.15
C GLU A 24 -5.37 -5.53 -41.64
N GLY A 25 -5.74 -4.36 -41.09
CA GLY A 25 -7.13 -4.02 -40.79
C GLY A 25 -7.60 -4.26 -39.36
N LEU A 26 -6.69 -4.47 -38.40
CA LEU A 26 -7.03 -4.52 -36.98
C LEU A 26 -7.45 -3.11 -36.50
N ILE A 27 -8.62 -2.98 -35.89
CA ILE A 27 -9.09 -1.74 -35.25
C ILE A 27 -9.56 -2.00 -33.82
N ILE A 28 -9.64 -0.96 -32.98
CA ILE A 28 -10.24 -1.11 -31.64
C ILE A 28 -11.76 -1.16 -31.76
N GLN A 29 -12.34 -2.31 -31.41
CA GLN A 29 -13.80 -2.48 -31.37
C GLN A 29 -14.38 -1.87 -30.11
N ARG A 30 -13.82 -2.24 -28.96
CA ARG A 30 -14.30 -1.88 -27.63
C ARG A 30 -13.18 -1.24 -26.84
N ILE A 31 -13.49 -0.11 -26.20
CA ILE A 31 -12.73 0.46 -25.11
C ILE A 31 -13.73 1.01 -24.09
N GLU A 32 -13.77 0.41 -22.92
CA GLU A 32 -14.75 0.72 -21.87
C GLU A 32 -14.06 0.90 -20.54
N VAL A 33 -14.45 1.94 -19.80
CA VAL A 33 -13.98 2.23 -18.44
C VAL A 33 -15.12 2.04 -17.47
N LYS A 34 -14.88 1.26 -16.41
CA LYS A 34 -15.88 1.01 -15.37
C LYS A 34 -15.24 0.77 -14.00
N PHE A 35 -16.06 0.85 -12.96
CA PHE A 35 -15.68 0.31 -11.66
C PHE A 35 -15.82 -1.21 -11.63
N ASP A 36 -15.19 -1.84 -10.65
CA ASP A 36 -15.33 -3.27 -10.32
C ASP A 36 -16.74 -3.66 -9.85
N SER A 37 -17.45 -2.71 -9.27
CA SER A 37 -18.86 -2.82 -8.90
C SER A 37 -19.78 -2.87 -10.14
N SER A 38 -21.06 -3.18 -9.94
CA SER A 38 -22.10 -3.19 -11.01
C SER A 38 -21.90 -2.11 -12.08
N ALA A 39 -22.12 -2.46 -13.35
CA ALA A 39 -22.00 -1.57 -14.51
C ALA A 39 -22.88 -0.30 -14.42
N ALA A 40 -23.87 -0.28 -13.52
CA ALA A 40 -24.70 0.90 -13.25
C ALA A 40 -23.97 1.99 -12.43
N ILE A 41 -22.96 1.63 -11.66
CA ILE A 41 -22.22 2.59 -10.83
C ILE A 41 -21.18 3.28 -11.72
N ARG A 42 -21.36 4.58 -11.93
CA ARG A 42 -20.44 5.44 -12.67
C ARG A 42 -19.81 6.53 -11.81
N HIS A 43 -20.11 6.57 -10.51
CA HIS A 43 -19.58 7.54 -9.57
C HIS A 43 -19.09 6.86 -8.29
N LYS A 44 -17.86 7.17 -7.85
CA LYS A 44 -17.33 6.80 -6.54
C LYS A 44 -16.56 7.99 -5.95
N ALA A 45 -16.35 7.96 -4.64
CA ALA A 45 -15.56 8.96 -3.93
C ALA A 45 -14.34 8.33 -3.26
N LEU A 46 -13.26 9.12 -3.10
CA LEU A 46 -12.05 8.78 -2.37
C LEU A 46 -11.56 9.97 -1.52
N TYR A 47 -10.70 9.72 -0.55
CA TYR A 47 -10.00 10.79 0.14
C TYR A 47 -8.83 11.32 -0.68
N ALA A 48 -8.73 12.65 -0.74
CA ALA A 48 -7.67 13.40 -1.40
C ALA A 48 -6.36 13.41 -0.57
N ASN A 49 -5.82 12.23 -0.24
CA ASN A 49 -4.59 12.08 0.54
C ASN A 49 -3.42 11.51 -0.29
N GLY A 50 -3.63 11.25 -1.57
CA GLY A 50 -2.66 10.65 -2.50
C GLY A 50 -2.41 9.15 -2.27
N ARG A 51 -2.97 8.56 -1.21
CA ARG A 51 -2.75 7.17 -0.79
C ARG A 51 -3.97 6.31 -1.03
N MET A 52 -5.17 6.79 -0.71
CA MET A 52 -6.40 6.06 -1.01
C MET A 52 -6.51 5.87 -2.52
N GLN A 53 -6.77 4.63 -2.94
CA GLN A 53 -6.92 4.27 -4.34
C GLN A 53 -8.31 3.70 -4.61
N ILE A 54 -8.86 3.97 -5.78
CA ILE A 54 -10.07 3.33 -6.29
C ILE A 54 -9.71 2.47 -7.49
N ARG A 55 -10.20 1.23 -7.47
CA ARG A 55 -10.06 0.28 -8.56
C ARG A 55 -10.87 0.71 -9.77
N VAL A 56 -10.22 0.79 -10.93
CA VAL A 56 -10.81 1.13 -12.23
C VAL A 56 -10.43 0.03 -13.22
N LEU A 57 -11.41 -0.46 -13.96
CA LEU A 57 -11.23 -1.49 -14.97
C LEU A 57 -11.35 -0.88 -16.36
N VAL A 58 -10.44 -1.28 -17.25
CA VAL A 58 -10.48 -0.97 -18.67
C VAL A 58 -10.67 -2.26 -19.44
N LEU A 59 -11.75 -2.33 -20.22
CA LEU A 59 -12.08 -3.48 -21.07
C LEU A 59 -11.78 -3.10 -22.52
N ILE A 60 -10.99 -3.93 -23.19
CA ILE A 60 -10.53 -3.65 -24.55
C ILE A 60 -10.56 -4.89 -25.44
N SER A 61 -11.03 -4.75 -26.67
CA SER A 61 -10.95 -5.79 -27.71
C SER A 61 -10.76 -5.16 -29.09
N GLY A 62 -10.14 -5.89 -29.99
CA GLY A 62 -9.99 -5.52 -31.39
C GLY A 62 -11.11 -6.07 -32.26
N GLU A 63 -11.14 -5.63 -33.50
CA GLU A 63 -11.92 -6.18 -34.60
C GLU A 63 -10.99 -6.40 -35.78
N ASP A 64 -11.04 -7.59 -36.38
CA ASP A 64 -10.26 -7.93 -37.57
C ASP A 64 -10.90 -7.34 -38.85
N ALA A 65 -10.23 -7.48 -39.99
CA ALA A 65 -10.72 -6.97 -41.27
C ALA A 65 -12.05 -7.61 -41.74
N GLN A 66 -12.48 -8.72 -41.11
CA GLN A 66 -13.75 -9.39 -41.40
C GLN A 66 -14.87 -8.97 -40.43
N GLY A 67 -14.59 -8.08 -39.48
CA GLY A 67 -15.56 -7.62 -38.48
C GLY A 67 -15.68 -8.55 -37.28
N ASN A 68 -14.80 -9.54 -37.12
CA ASN A 68 -14.83 -10.43 -35.96
C ASN A 68 -14.10 -9.79 -34.78
N ALA A 69 -14.68 -9.92 -33.59
CA ALA A 69 -14.02 -9.51 -32.36
C ALA A 69 -12.80 -10.40 -32.08
N VAL A 70 -11.64 -9.78 -31.86
CA VAL A 70 -10.37 -10.46 -31.61
C VAL A 70 -9.70 -9.96 -30.33
N SER A 71 -8.96 -10.86 -29.68
CA SER A 71 -8.13 -10.51 -28.54
C SER A 71 -6.93 -9.68 -29.00
N LEU A 72 -6.56 -8.68 -28.19
CA LEU A 72 -5.33 -7.91 -28.38
C LEU A 72 -4.15 -8.51 -27.58
N HIS A 73 -4.30 -9.69 -26.99
CA HIS A 73 -3.26 -10.30 -26.17
C HIS A 73 -1.95 -10.44 -26.96
N GLY A 74 -0.83 -10.01 -26.35
CA GLY A 74 0.49 -10.02 -26.97
C GLY A 74 0.76 -8.85 -27.93
N HIS A 75 -0.25 -8.03 -28.24
CA HIS A 75 -0.08 -6.86 -29.11
C HIS A 75 0.57 -5.68 -28.38
N SER A 76 1.52 -5.00 -29.02
CA SER A 76 2.29 -3.88 -28.47
C SER A 76 1.42 -2.67 -28.08
N ALA A 77 0.31 -2.46 -28.79
CA ALA A 77 -0.69 -1.44 -28.46
C ALA A 77 -1.13 -1.45 -26.99
N LEU A 78 -1.21 -2.63 -26.35
CA LEU A 78 -1.61 -2.74 -24.95
C LEU A 78 -0.62 -2.08 -23.97
N GLU A 79 0.64 -1.91 -24.36
CA GLU A 79 1.63 -1.18 -23.56
C GLU A 79 1.34 0.33 -23.49
N THR A 80 0.54 0.84 -24.44
CA THR A 80 0.13 2.24 -24.50
C THR A 80 -1.19 2.51 -23.77
N LEU A 81 -1.90 1.45 -23.34
CA LEU A 81 -3.20 1.56 -22.68
C LEU A 81 -3.08 2.34 -21.37
N ARG A 82 -3.86 3.41 -21.25
CA ARG A 82 -3.81 4.31 -20.08
C ARG A 82 -5.13 5.00 -19.81
N LEU A 83 -5.27 5.46 -18.58
CA LEU A 83 -6.37 6.35 -18.17
C LEU A 83 -6.05 7.81 -18.52
N ILE A 84 -7.08 8.54 -18.94
CA ILE A 84 -7.02 9.95 -19.34
C ILE A 84 -8.17 10.73 -18.69
N ASP A 85 -7.99 12.03 -18.52
CA ASP A 85 -9.09 12.96 -18.26
C ASP A 85 -10.02 13.00 -19.48
N TYR A 86 -11.32 12.88 -19.24
CA TYR A 86 -12.33 12.79 -20.29
C TYR A 86 -12.33 14.02 -21.20
N ASN A 87 -12.23 15.22 -20.63
CA ASN A 87 -12.44 16.47 -21.35
C ASN A 87 -11.19 16.92 -22.13
N SER A 88 -10.03 16.82 -21.51
CA SER A 88 -8.74 17.29 -22.04
C SER A 88 -7.96 16.21 -22.79
N ALA A 89 -8.35 14.94 -22.62
CA ALA A 89 -7.60 13.76 -23.07
C ALA A 89 -6.16 13.69 -22.52
N ALA A 90 -5.84 14.48 -21.49
CA ALA A 90 -4.55 14.45 -20.84
C ALA A 90 -4.41 13.16 -20.00
N PRO A 91 -3.23 12.53 -19.97
CA PRO A 91 -2.97 11.42 -19.06
C PRO A 91 -3.14 11.85 -17.60
N LEU A 92 -3.64 10.95 -16.75
CA LEU A 92 -3.74 11.22 -15.31
C LEU A 92 -2.34 11.30 -14.68
N THR A 93 -1.87 12.53 -14.51
CA THR A 93 -0.56 12.87 -13.93
C THR A 93 -0.71 14.08 -12.99
N GLY A 94 0.15 14.19 -11.98
CA GLY A 94 0.08 15.27 -10.98
C GLY A 94 -0.93 14.96 -9.87
N ASP A 95 -1.94 15.82 -9.70
CA ASP A 95 -2.92 15.72 -8.60
C ASP A 95 -3.80 14.47 -8.67
N TRP A 96 -3.99 13.92 -9.86
CA TRP A 96 -4.64 12.65 -10.12
C TRP A 96 -3.62 11.70 -10.72
N THR A 97 -3.52 10.49 -10.18
CA THR A 97 -2.58 9.49 -10.66
C THR A 97 -3.26 8.15 -10.86
N ALA A 98 -2.81 7.42 -11.88
CA ALA A 98 -3.20 6.03 -12.11
C ALA A 98 -1.98 5.12 -11.99
N SER A 99 -2.11 4.04 -11.23
CA SER A 99 -1.08 3.04 -11.00
C SER A 99 -1.57 1.68 -11.48
N SER A 100 -0.67 0.82 -11.96
CA SER A 100 -0.96 -0.61 -12.21
C SER A 100 -0.90 -1.47 -10.94
N ARG A 101 -0.57 -0.87 -9.79
CA ARG A 101 -0.36 -1.53 -8.50
C ARG A 101 -1.33 -1.03 -7.44
N GLU A 102 -2.02 -2.00 -6.81
CA GLU A 102 -2.80 -1.84 -5.58
C GLU A 102 -1.88 -1.45 -4.42
N ASN A 103 -2.42 -0.77 -3.41
CA ASN A 103 -1.76 -0.58 -2.13
C ASN A 103 -2.62 -1.15 -0.99
N HIS A 104 -2.13 -1.08 0.25
CA HIS A 104 -2.76 -1.77 1.37
C HIS A 104 -3.90 -0.97 2.04
N PHE A 105 -4.15 0.27 1.62
CA PHE A 105 -5.19 1.12 2.20
C PHE A 105 -6.58 0.70 1.71
N ALA A 106 -7.63 1.15 2.40
CA ALA A 106 -9.01 0.90 2.01
C ALA A 106 -9.33 1.54 0.65
N HIS A 107 -10.16 0.86 -0.14
CA HIS A 107 -10.57 1.29 -1.48
C HIS A 107 -12.04 1.76 -1.55
N ASP A 108 -12.68 1.97 -0.39
CA ASP A 108 -14.03 2.53 -0.27
C ASP A 108 -14.14 3.41 0.98
N ILE A 109 -14.71 4.61 0.84
CA ILE A 109 -14.93 5.57 1.94
C ILE A 109 -15.91 5.04 2.97
N LYS A 110 -16.89 4.22 2.56
CA LYS A 110 -17.88 3.62 3.47
C LYS A 110 -17.23 2.70 4.52
N GLY A 111 -15.93 2.47 4.41
CA GLY A 111 -15.22 1.51 5.21
C GLY A 111 -15.37 0.13 4.58
N GLY A 112 -14.23 -0.54 4.48
CA GLY A 112 -14.11 -1.94 4.08
C GLY A 112 -12.93 -2.53 4.83
N HIS A 113 -12.70 -3.83 4.67
CA HIS A 113 -11.58 -4.52 5.34
C HIS A 113 -10.24 -4.00 4.77
N ALA A 114 -9.74 -2.89 5.29
CA ALA A 114 -8.37 -2.47 5.03
C ALA A 114 -7.43 -3.62 5.42
N ARG A 115 -6.42 -3.88 4.58
CA ARG A 115 -5.57 -5.06 4.76
C ARG A 115 -4.57 -4.76 5.86
N VAL A 116 -4.73 -5.42 7.00
CA VAL A 116 -3.80 -5.40 8.13
C VAL A 116 -2.59 -6.32 7.92
N SER A 117 -2.40 -6.84 6.71
CA SER A 117 -1.27 -7.68 6.31
C SER A 117 -0.62 -7.11 5.06
N PRO A 118 0.69 -7.33 4.85
CA PRO A 118 1.40 -6.86 3.66
C PRO A 118 0.73 -7.31 2.37
N LEU A 119 0.72 -6.43 1.37
CA LEU A 119 0.24 -6.75 0.03
C LEU A 119 1.27 -7.63 -0.70
N VAL A 120 0.81 -8.68 -1.38
CA VAL A 120 1.61 -9.41 -2.36
C VAL A 120 1.40 -8.73 -3.72
N PRO A 121 2.43 -8.08 -4.31
CA PRO A 121 2.27 -7.38 -5.58
C PRO A 121 1.87 -8.34 -6.70
N ALA A 122 0.86 -7.97 -7.49
CA ALA A 122 0.54 -8.70 -8.72
C ALA A 122 1.68 -8.56 -9.74
N ALA A 123 1.90 -9.61 -10.55
CA ALA A 123 2.93 -9.62 -11.60
C ALA A 123 2.63 -8.64 -12.75
N GLY A 124 1.38 -8.20 -12.87
CA GLY A 124 0.91 -7.22 -13.85
C GLY A 124 -0.52 -6.81 -13.52
N ASN A 125 -1.12 -6.00 -14.39
CA ASN A 125 -2.46 -5.47 -14.18
C ASN A 125 -3.54 -6.05 -15.10
N ARG A 126 -3.21 -7.06 -15.92
CA ARG A 126 -4.23 -7.80 -16.69
C ARG A 126 -4.93 -8.81 -15.77
N LEU A 127 -6.26 -8.81 -15.82
CA LEU A 127 -7.12 -9.72 -15.08
C LEU A 127 -7.67 -10.87 -15.94
N SER A 128 -7.88 -10.62 -17.23
CA SER A 128 -8.40 -11.60 -18.17
C SER A 128 -7.37 -12.65 -18.56
N ASP A 129 -7.85 -13.85 -18.89
CA ASP A 129 -7.02 -14.86 -19.53
C ASP A 129 -6.59 -14.39 -20.93
N PRO A 130 -5.36 -14.72 -21.38
CA PRO A 130 -4.91 -14.48 -22.76
C PRO A 130 -5.87 -14.92 -23.86
N SER A 131 -6.61 -16.03 -23.63
CA SER A 131 -7.56 -16.61 -24.59
C SER A 131 -8.89 -15.86 -24.68
N GLU A 132 -9.20 -14.97 -23.75
CA GLU A 132 -10.44 -14.17 -23.78
C GLU A 132 -10.38 -13.10 -24.88
N VAL A 133 -11.48 -12.92 -25.61
CA VAL A 133 -11.57 -11.88 -26.66
C VAL A 133 -11.48 -10.48 -26.04
N VAL A 134 -12.14 -10.26 -24.92
CA VAL A 134 -12.10 -8.97 -24.20
C VAL A 134 -11.01 -9.05 -23.15
N GLN A 135 -9.97 -8.24 -23.35
CA GLN A 135 -8.89 -8.11 -22.38
C GLN A 135 -9.31 -7.11 -21.30
N VAL A 136 -9.07 -7.46 -20.02
CA VAL A 136 -9.45 -6.63 -18.87
C VAL A 136 -8.20 -6.19 -18.13
N PHE A 137 -8.02 -4.88 -18.01
CA PHE A 137 -6.90 -4.26 -17.30
C PHE A 137 -7.39 -3.51 -16.07
N GLU A 138 -6.61 -3.59 -15.01
CA GLU A 138 -6.83 -2.92 -13.76
C GLU A 138 -5.92 -1.70 -13.61
N TYR A 139 -6.49 -0.63 -13.07
CA TYR A 139 -5.77 0.56 -12.68
C TYR A 139 -6.27 1.02 -11.32
N TRP A 140 -5.37 1.59 -10.54
CA TRP A 140 -5.62 2.12 -9.21
C TRP A 140 -5.46 3.61 -9.24
N VAL A 141 -6.57 4.33 -9.10
CA VAL A 141 -6.59 5.79 -9.22
C VAL A 141 -6.61 6.43 -7.84
N SER A 142 -5.69 7.37 -7.60
CA SER A 142 -5.66 8.19 -6.39
C SER A 142 -5.66 9.67 -6.73
N SER A 143 -5.94 10.50 -5.72
CA SER A 143 -5.80 11.94 -5.82
C SER A 143 -5.18 12.54 -4.58
N SER A 144 -4.30 13.53 -4.75
CA SER A 144 -3.69 14.32 -3.67
C SER A 144 -4.43 15.62 -3.38
N ARG A 145 -5.48 15.95 -4.16
CA ARG A 145 -6.23 17.21 -4.04
C ARG A 145 -7.72 17.00 -4.22
N SER A 146 -8.53 17.69 -3.42
CA SER A 146 -9.98 17.64 -3.56
C SER A 146 -10.44 18.15 -4.92
N GLY A 147 -11.44 17.48 -5.51
CA GLY A 147 -11.96 17.82 -6.83
C GLY A 147 -12.70 16.65 -7.46
N SER A 148 -13.26 16.87 -8.64
CA SER A 148 -13.91 15.82 -9.44
C SER A 148 -13.10 15.55 -10.70
N MET A 149 -13.00 14.29 -11.09
CA MET A 149 -12.31 13.84 -12.29
C MET A 149 -13.19 12.85 -13.03
N GLN A 150 -13.50 13.17 -14.29
CA GLN A 150 -14.13 12.22 -15.21
C GLN A 150 -13.04 11.51 -15.99
N ILE A 151 -13.02 10.18 -15.92
CA ILE A 151 -11.92 9.35 -16.41
C ILE A 151 -12.42 8.52 -17.58
N ALA A 152 -11.67 8.59 -18.69
CA ALA A 152 -11.76 7.71 -19.84
C ALA A 152 -10.44 6.94 -20.01
N ALA A 153 -10.35 6.12 -21.05
CA ALA A 153 -9.16 5.40 -21.45
C ALA A 153 -8.75 5.73 -22.89
N GLU A 154 -7.45 5.62 -23.13
CA GLU A 154 -6.80 5.77 -24.44
C GLU A 154 -5.89 4.58 -24.70
N VAL A 155 -5.85 4.14 -25.96
CA VAL A 155 -4.86 3.20 -26.49
C VAL A 155 -4.38 3.71 -27.86
N ILE A 156 -3.13 3.41 -28.20
CA ILE A 156 -2.54 3.71 -29.50
C ILE A 156 -2.33 2.40 -30.24
N LEU A 157 -3.00 2.25 -31.38
CA LEU A 157 -2.87 1.11 -32.29
C LEU A 157 -2.42 1.64 -33.64
N ASP A 158 -1.28 1.16 -34.12
CA ASP A 158 -0.68 1.54 -35.42
C ASP A 158 -0.52 3.05 -35.62
N GLY A 159 -0.22 3.76 -34.53
CA GLY A 159 -0.07 5.22 -34.51
C GLY A 159 -1.38 6.00 -34.34
N GLU A 160 -2.53 5.34 -34.49
CA GLU A 160 -3.85 5.92 -34.31
C GLU A 160 -4.31 5.85 -32.86
N ARG A 161 -4.95 6.93 -32.39
CA ARG A 161 -5.46 7.02 -31.01
C ARG A 161 -6.91 6.59 -30.97
N TYR A 162 -7.22 5.68 -30.05
CA TYR A 162 -8.58 5.26 -29.76
C TYR A 162 -8.94 5.65 -28.34
N ARG A 163 -10.04 6.39 -28.19
CA ARG A 163 -10.50 6.92 -26.90
C ARG A 163 -11.92 6.51 -26.58
N SER A 164 -12.22 6.51 -25.29
CA SER A 164 -13.58 6.31 -24.75
C SER A 164 -14.23 7.61 -24.25
N ASN A 165 -13.73 8.77 -24.66
CA ASN A 165 -14.20 10.08 -24.20
C ASN A 165 -15.28 10.72 -25.10
N GLY A 166 -15.97 9.92 -25.92
CA GLY A 166 -17.06 10.36 -26.79
C GLY A 166 -16.63 11.04 -28.10
N GLN A 167 -15.37 11.46 -28.25
CA GLN A 167 -14.91 12.17 -29.46
C GLN A 167 -14.95 11.30 -30.72
N ASP A 168 -14.66 10.01 -30.57
CA ASP A 168 -14.63 9.04 -31.69
C ASP A 168 -15.85 8.11 -31.69
N GLY A 169 -16.99 8.58 -31.16
CA GLY A 169 -18.24 7.82 -31.05
C GLY A 169 -18.27 6.75 -29.96
N ARG A 170 -17.14 6.50 -29.28
CA ARG A 170 -17.04 5.61 -28.11
C ARG A 170 -17.10 6.45 -26.84
N ASP A 171 -18.20 6.33 -26.10
CA ASP A 171 -18.40 7.05 -24.83
C ASP A 171 -18.54 6.07 -23.66
N SER A 172 -17.46 5.95 -22.89
CA SER A 172 -17.41 5.15 -21.68
C SER A 172 -16.46 5.79 -20.68
N SER A 173 -17.03 6.29 -19.59
CA SER A 173 -16.29 6.97 -18.55
C SER A 173 -16.89 6.73 -17.18
N ILE A 174 -16.07 6.99 -16.18
CA ILE A 174 -16.45 7.04 -14.77
C ILE A 174 -16.14 8.41 -14.19
N THR A 175 -16.72 8.72 -13.05
CA THR A 175 -16.41 9.93 -12.29
C THR A 175 -15.90 9.53 -10.91
N LEU A 176 -14.78 10.13 -10.52
CA LEU A 176 -14.24 10.07 -9.17
C LEU A 176 -14.31 11.43 -8.51
N GLU A 177 -14.85 11.46 -7.29
CA GLU A 177 -14.87 12.63 -6.42
C GLU A 177 -13.82 12.46 -5.32
N ALA A 178 -12.76 13.26 -5.36
CA ALA A 178 -11.78 13.36 -4.30
C ALA A 178 -12.25 14.38 -3.25
N ILE A 179 -12.49 13.90 -2.03
CA ILE A 179 -12.95 14.73 -0.90
C ILE A 179 -11.84 14.90 0.13
N SER A 180 -11.95 15.94 0.97
CA SER A 180 -10.94 16.20 2.00
C SER A 180 -10.78 15.00 2.96
N PRO A 181 -9.54 14.59 3.28
CA PRO A 181 -9.28 13.52 4.24
C PRO A 181 -9.86 13.82 5.62
N ARG A 182 -10.34 12.79 6.33
CA ARG A 182 -10.84 12.95 7.70
C ARG A 182 -9.68 13.15 8.67
N GLN A 183 -9.72 14.25 9.41
CA GLN A 183 -8.77 14.54 10.47
C GLN A 183 -9.40 14.20 11.81
N TYR A 184 -8.66 13.48 12.66
CA TYR A 184 -9.11 13.13 14.00
C TYR A 184 -8.35 13.93 15.05
N PRO A 185 -9.02 14.45 16.09
CA PRO A 185 -8.34 15.12 17.17
C PRO A 185 -7.46 14.14 17.96
N ILE A 186 -6.40 14.64 18.60
CA ILE A 186 -5.49 13.80 19.41
C ILE A 186 -6.24 13.01 20.50
N ALA A 187 -7.37 13.51 21.00
CA ALA A 187 -8.22 12.83 21.97
C ALA A 187 -8.82 11.50 21.47
N ASN A 188 -8.87 11.28 20.15
CA ASN A 188 -9.30 10.00 19.58
C ASN A 188 -8.16 8.97 19.56
N PHE A 189 -6.91 9.43 19.72
CA PHE A 189 -5.76 8.56 19.86
C PHE A 189 -5.57 8.17 21.31
N MET A 190 -5.31 6.90 21.55
CA MET A 190 -5.06 6.38 22.88
C MET A 190 -3.85 5.47 22.87
N LEU A 191 -2.99 5.68 23.85
CA LEU A 191 -1.84 4.81 24.11
C LEU A 191 -2.09 4.04 25.41
N ALA A 192 -2.59 2.82 25.29
CA ALA A 192 -2.97 2.00 26.43
C ALA A 192 -1.91 0.92 26.70
N ARG A 193 -1.51 0.73 27.96
CA ARG A 193 -0.70 -0.43 28.35
C ARG A 193 -1.57 -1.69 28.23
N THR A 194 -1.19 -2.61 27.35
CA THR A 194 -1.98 -3.80 27.03
C THR A 194 -1.36 -5.10 27.52
N ARG A 195 -0.02 -5.19 27.61
CA ARG A 195 0.68 -6.42 28.04
C ARG A 195 1.87 -6.08 28.92
N VAL A 196 2.18 -6.99 29.85
CA VAL A 196 3.39 -6.93 30.70
C VAL A 196 4.02 -8.31 30.69
N LEU A 197 5.34 -8.35 30.44
CA LEU A 197 6.16 -9.54 30.56
C LEU A 197 7.27 -9.25 31.56
N ASP A 198 7.12 -9.82 32.75
CA ASP A 198 8.11 -9.69 33.83
C ASP A 198 9.11 -10.85 33.81
N ARG A 199 10.39 -10.54 33.98
CA ARG A 199 11.51 -11.48 34.00
C ARG A 199 12.41 -11.16 35.20
N PRO A 200 11.95 -11.45 36.43
CA PRO A 200 12.68 -11.10 37.64
C PRO A 200 14.06 -11.74 37.71
N GLY A 201 14.23 -12.97 37.20
CA GLY A 201 15.54 -13.65 37.14
C GLY A 201 16.57 -12.99 36.21
N LEU A 202 16.11 -12.12 35.29
CA LEU A 202 16.98 -11.30 34.44
C LEU A 202 17.03 -9.84 34.91
N PHE A 203 16.28 -9.49 35.96
CA PHE A 203 16.07 -8.11 36.40
C PHE A 203 15.53 -7.22 35.27
N GLU A 204 14.54 -7.72 34.54
CA GLU A 204 13.93 -7.01 33.43
C GLU A 204 12.41 -7.08 33.44
N ARG A 205 11.78 -6.03 32.91
CA ARG A 205 10.35 -5.97 32.63
C ARG A 205 10.12 -5.37 31.26
N MET A 206 9.27 -6.02 30.48
CA MET A 206 8.78 -5.51 29.20
C MET A 206 7.31 -5.11 29.35
N GLU A 207 6.94 -3.97 28.80
CA GLU A 207 5.53 -3.55 28.72
C GLU A 207 5.20 -3.16 27.29
N GLN A 208 4.04 -3.59 26.81
CA GLN A 208 3.50 -3.16 25.52
C GLN A 208 2.43 -2.10 25.76
N HIS A 209 2.54 -1.03 24.99
CA HIS A 209 1.57 0.04 24.89
C HIS A 209 1.04 0.04 23.46
N SER A 210 -0.26 -0.22 23.28
CA SER A 210 -0.90 -0.21 21.98
C SER A 210 -1.38 1.20 21.67
N LEU A 211 -0.85 1.81 20.60
CA LEU A 211 -1.38 3.02 20.00
C LEU A 211 -2.59 2.67 19.14
N THR A 212 -3.70 3.32 19.42
CA THR A 212 -5.00 3.08 18.75
C THR A 212 -5.64 4.40 18.34
N LEU A 213 -6.48 4.36 17.32
CA LEU A 213 -7.34 5.47 16.90
C LEU A 213 -8.80 5.01 16.98
N ASN A 214 -9.56 5.61 17.90
CA ASN A 214 -10.97 5.29 18.09
C ASN A 214 -11.82 6.47 17.61
N ALA A 215 -12.60 6.25 16.56
CA ALA A 215 -13.50 7.26 16.02
C ALA A 215 -14.72 6.56 15.40
N GLU A 216 -15.82 7.30 15.26
CA GLU A 216 -17.03 6.78 14.59
C GLU A 216 -17.60 5.51 15.25
N GLY A 217 -17.39 5.37 16.57
CA GLY A 217 -17.85 4.22 17.34
C GLY A 217 -17.06 2.92 17.09
N ARG A 218 -15.89 2.98 16.44
CA ARG A 218 -15.05 1.82 16.15
C ARG A 218 -13.55 2.13 16.25
N LEU A 219 -12.75 1.08 16.20
CA LEU A 219 -11.32 1.18 15.93
C LEU A 219 -11.13 1.50 14.44
N ILE A 220 -10.37 2.55 14.14
CA ILE A 220 -9.83 2.81 12.81
C ILE A 220 -8.40 2.26 12.81
N HIS A 221 -8.10 1.38 11.85
CA HIS A 221 -6.78 0.74 11.83
C HIS A 221 -5.68 1.75 11.51
N LEU A 222 -4.57 1.64 12.21
CA LEU A 222 -3.32 2.33 11.91
C LEU A 222 -2.44 1.36 11.13
N LEU A 223 -2.12 1.69 9.88
CA LEU A 223 -1.48 0.77 8.95
C LEU A 223 -0.01 1.07 8.70
N GLU A 224 0.41 2.32 8.84
CA GLU A 224 1.80 2.72 8.61
C GLU A 224 2.19 3.82 9.58
N TRP A 225 3.48 3.93 9.88
CA TRP A 225 4.03 5.11 10.54
C TRP A 225 5.39 5.46 9.96
N SER A 226 5.73 6.74 10.00
CA SER A 226 7.08 7.21 9.68
C SER A 226 7.53 8.28 10.66
N SER A 227 8.85 8.44 10.77
CA SER A 227 9.47 9.47 11.60
C SER A 227 10.68 10.06 10.88
N GLY A 228 10.98 11.33 11.15
CA GLY A 228 12.21 11.97 10.69
C GLY A 228 13.45 11.56 11.48
N THR A 229 13.30 10.94 12.66
CA THR A 229 14.41 10.65 13.58
C THR A 229 14.63 9.16 13.84
N VAL A 230 13.68 8.33 13.44
CA VAL A 230 13.70 6.87 13.63
C VAL A 230 13.30 6.19 12.33
N GLN A 231 14.20 5.38 11.81
CA GLN A 231 13.91 4.57 10.63
C GLN A 231 13.11 3.33 11.04
N GLN A 232 11.99 3.10 10.36
CA GLN A 232 11.20 1.90 10.55
C GLN A 232 11.95 0.68 10.01
N GLU A 233 12.01 -0.38 10.80
CA GLU A 233 12.44 -1.70 10.36
C GLU A 233 11.22 -2.57 10.02
N THR A 234 11.38 -3.53 9.11
CA THR A 234 10.29 -4.41 8.67
C THR A 234 10.07 -5.60 9.59
N GLU A 235 11.13 -6.06 10.26
CA GLU A 235 11.13 -7.29 11.08
C GLU A 235 11.18 -7.01 12.59
N TYR A 236 11.89 -5.96 12.99
CA TYR A 236 12.15 -5.64 14.39
C TYR A 236 11.56 -4.28 14.79
N ALA A 237 11.35 -4.11 16.09
CA ALA A 237 11.00 -2.80 16.65
C ALA A 237 12.23 -1.88 16.65
N SER A 238 12.05 -0.65 16.19
CA SER A 238 13.09 0.37 16.16
C SER A 238 13.19 1.06 17.51
N GLU A 239 14.39 1.16 18.07
CA GLU A 239 14.62 1.94 19.29
C GLU A 239 14.49 3.44 19.01
N PHE A 240 13.73 4.15 19.85
CA PHE A 240 13.57 5.60 19.73
C PHE A 240 13.90 6.37 21.01
N PHE A 241 14.03 5.68 22.14
CA PHE A 241 14.22 6.31 23.45
C PHE A 241 15.13 5.47 24.34
N TYR A 242 16.03 6.12 25.07
CA TYR A 242 16.85 5.52 26.11
C TYR A 242 17.12 6.53 27.23
N SER A 243 16.66 6.21 28.44
CA SER A 243 16.78 7.08 29.60
C SER A 243 18.22 7.30 30.10
N GLY A 244 19.13 6.36 29.84
CA GLY A 244 20.35 6.21 30.64
C GLY A 244 20.01 5.68 32.05
N ASP A 245 20.75 6.15 33.06
CA ASP A 245 20.45 5.85 34.46
C ASP A 245 19.25 6.66 34.96
N ALA A 246 18.12 5.97 35.15
CA ALA A 246 16.85 6.51 35.63
C ALA A 246 16.69 6.42 37.15
N THR A 247 17.62 5.80 37.89
CA THR A 247 17.48 5.60 39.36
C THR A 247 17.39 6.91 40.15
N LYS A 248 17.86 8.02 39.56
CA LYS A 248 17.77 9.36 40.15
C LYS A 248 16.38 9.98 40.10
N VAL A 249 15.50 9.49 39.22
CA VAL A 249 14.19 10.11 38.93
C VAL A 249 13.02 9.13 39.05
N SER A 250 13.29 7.83 39.12
CA SER A 250 12.28 6.79 39.25
C SER A 250 12.81 5.62 40.06
N ALA A 251 12.02 5.13 41.00
CA ALA A 251 12.32 3.89 41.71
C ALA A 251 12.33 2.68 40.75
N GLY A 252 13.04 1.62 41.12
CA GLY A 252 13.11 0.38 40.35
C GLY A 252 14.38 0.24 39.51
N LEU A 253 14.26 -0.45 38.38
CA LEU A 253 15.41 -0.88 37.59
C LEU A 253 16.10 0.28 36.87
N ARG A 254 17.40 0.15 36.61
CA ARG A 254 18.28 1.26 36.26
C ARG A 254 17.91 2.00 34.98
N SER A 255 17.48 1.31 33.95
CA SER A 255 17.27 1.88 32.62
C SER A 255 15.87 1.63 32.10
N TYR A 256 15.43 2.53 31.23
CA TYR A 256 14.15 2.53 30.54
C TYR A 256 14.40 2.84 29.06
N ILE A 257 14.00 1.93 28.17
CA ILE A 257 14.23 1.98 26.72
C ILE A 257 12.88 1.85 26.03
N GLY A 258 12.69 2.61 24.95
CA GLY A 258 11.46 2.63 24.16
C GLY A 258 11.73 2.15 22.74
N TYR A 259 10.90 1.21 22.27
CA TYR A 259 10.92 0.70 20.91
C TYR A 259 9.55 0.91 20.26
N ILE A 260 9.50 1.12 18.95
CA ILE A 260 8.27 1.19 18.17
C ILE A 260 8.26 0.06 17.14
N GLY A 261 7.19 -0.73 17.15
CA GLY A 261 7.03 -1.90 16.30
C GLY A 261 6.60 -1.54 14.87
N PRO A 262 6.86 -2.43 13.89
CA PRO A 262 6.28 -2.31 12.57
C PRO A 262 4.75 -2.42 12.62
N ALA A 263 4.04 -1.71 11.74
CA ALA A 263 2.58 -1.74 11.70
C ALA A 263 2.01 -3.03 11.08
N PHE A 264 2.71 -3.63 10.11
CA PHE A 264 2.29 -4.86 9.43
C PHE A 264 2.89 -6.13 10.03
N SER A 265 2.64 -6.37 11.32
CA SER A 265 3.04 -7.62 11.97
C SER A 265 2.02 -8.02 13.03
N ASP A 266 1.81 -9.34 13.17
CA ASP A 266 1.03 -9.93 14.26
C ASP A 266 1.86 -10.04 15.57
N GLN A 267 3.16 -9.75 15.47
CA GLN A 267 4.10 -9.76 16.59
C GLN A 267 5.10 -8.61 16.47
N VAL A 268 5.52 -8.07 17.60
CA VAL A 268 6.60 -7.08 17.67
C VAL A 268 7.78 -7.71 18.38
N THR A 269 8.93 -7.73 17.73
CA THR A 269 10.18 -8.24 18.30
C THR A 269 11.15 -7.09 18.56
N ALA A 270 11.45 -6.84 19.83
CA ALA A 270 12.46 -5.86 20.23
C ALA A 270 13.83 -6.55 20.43
N ARG A 271 14.87 -5.92 19.90
CA ARG A 271 16.27 -6.29 20.15
C ARG A 271 16.73 -5.62 21.43
N THR A 272 16.56 -6.34 22.54
CA THR A 272 16.99 -5.86 23.85
C THR A 272 18.45 -6.28 24.12
N PRO A 273 19.16 -5.60 25.03
CA PRO A 273 20.52 -5.97 25.42
C PRO A 273 20.69 -7.42 25.87
N SER A 274 19.66 -8.00 26.47
CA SER A 274 19.59 -9.36 26.99
C SER A 274 18.89 -10.32 26.01
N GLY A 275 18.81 -9.95 24.73
CA GLY A 275 18.32 -10.78 23.63
C GLY A 275 16.99 -10.32 23.03
N PHE A 276 16.41 -11.18 22.20
CA PHE A 276 15.14 -10.88 21.53
C PHE A 276 13.96 -11.02 22.49
N ARG A 277 12.99 -10.13 22.37
CA ARG A 277 11.73 -10.16 23.12
C ARG A 277 10.59 -9.95 22.16
N THR A 278 9.71 -10.93 22.06
CA THR A 278 8.59 -10.93 21.13
C THR A 278 7.28 -10.87 21.90
N LEU A 279 6.39 -9.97 21.47
CA LEU A 279 5.06 -9.78 22.03
C LEU A 279 4.04 -9.76 20.89
N ARG A 280 2.83 -10.25 21.15
CA ARG A 280 1.76 -10.24 20.14
C ARG A 280 1.27 -8.81 19.91
N GLN A 281 1.07 -8.44 18.65
CA GLN A 281 0.47 -7.16 18.25
C GLN A 281 -0.97 -7.38 17.82
N ASP A 282 -1.86 -6.49 18.27
CA ASP A 282 -3.25 -6.53 17.86
C ASP A 282 -3.41 -5.86 16.49
N PRO A 283 -4.20 -6.43 15.56
CA PRO A 283 -4.37 -5.88 14.22
C PRO A 283 -4.82 -4.41 14.23
N GLY A 284 -4.25 -3.61 13.32
CA GLY A 284 -4.60 -2.20 13.17
C GLY A 284 -4.16 -1.30 14.32
N THR A 285 -3.22 -1.77 15.15
CA THR A 285 -2.60 -0.99 16.23
C THR A 285 -1.10 -0.94 16.02
N ILE A 286 -0.44 0.11 16.53
CA ILE A 286 1.02 0.21 16.52
C ILE A 286 1.52 -0.05 17.94
N SER A 287 2.38 -1.04 18.12
CA SER A 287 2.93 -1.36 19.43
C SER A 287 4.13 -0.48 19.77
N ILE A 288 4.12 0.11 20.95
CA ILE A 288 5.27 0.74 21.59
C ILE A 288 5.69 -0.17 22.75
N ILE A 289 6.96 -0.50 22.82
CA ILE A 289 7.51 -1.43 23.81
C ILE A 289 8.44 -0.68 24.76
N SER A 290 8.13 -0.78 26.04
CA SER A 290 8.95 -0.36 27.16
C SER A 290 9.83 -1.51 27.61
N HIS A 291 11.15 -1.36 27.60
CA HIS A 291 12.10 -2.27 28.25
C HIS A 291 12.71 -1.59 29.47
N ILE A 292 12.45 -2.14 30.65
CA ILE A 292 12.94 -1.65 31.93
C ILE A 292 13.93 -2.68 32.47
N THR A 293 15.19 -2.32 32.69
CA THR A 293 16.28 -3.28 33.01
C THR A 293 17.28 -2.73 34.02
N ALA A 294 17.92 -3.60 34.80
CA ALA A 294 19.02 -3.22 35.70
C ALA A 294 20.31 -2.83 34.94
N GLU A 295 20.43 -3.23 33.68
CA GLU A 295 21.62 -3.02 32.87
C GLU A 295 21.71 -1.59 32.32
N LEU A 296 22.90 -1.00 32.44
CA LEU A 296 23.22 0.26 31.76
C LEU A 296 23.87 -0.06 30.42
N GLN A 297 23.35 0.54 29.36
CA GLN A 297 23.86 0.37 28.00
C GLN A 297 24.89 1.45 27.66
N SER A 298 25.99 1.05 27.01
CA SER A 298 27.01 1.93 26.46
C SER A 298 26.57 2.52 25.11
N LYS A 299 25.45 3.26 25.12
CA LYS A 299 24.87 3.94 23.95
C LYS A 299 24.43 5.35 24.31
N VAL A 300 24.19 6.17 23.28
CA VAL A 300 23.77 7.58 23.44
C VAL A 300 22.42 7.66 24.14
N ILE A 301 22.35 8.48 25.20
CA ILE A 301 21.10 8.78 25.89
C ILE A 301 20.20 9.59 24.97
N ARG A 302 18.95 9.16 24.80
CA ARG A 302 17.95 9.82 23.95
C ARG A 302 16.65 9.96 24.74
N ARG A 303 16.37 11.19 25.20
CA ARG A 303 15.23 11.50 26.09
C ARG A 303 14.18 12.38 25.43
N GLU A 304 14.39 12.74 24.17
CA GLU A 304 13.50 13.59 23.40
C GLU A 304 12.23 12.83 23.02
N PHE A 305 11.21 13.59 22.64
CA PHE A 305 9.98 13.05 22.10
C PHE A 305 10.19 12.40 20.73
N LEU A 306 9.29 11.52 20.35
CA LEU A 306 9.21 10.97 19.00
C LEU A 306 8.06 11.62 18.25
N ASP A 307 8.38 12.43 17.24
CA ASP A 307 7.40 12.88 16.25
C ASP A 307 7.12 11.74 15.26
N LEU A 308 5.84 11.44 15.07
CA LEU A 308 5.34 10.40 14.19
C LEU A 308 4.29 10.96 13.23
N ASN A 309 4.42 10.55 11.98
CA ASN A 309 3.32 10.56 11.02
C ASN A 309 2.73 9.16 11.02
N VAL A 310 1.47 9.02 11.42
CA VAL A 310 0.75 7.74 11.41
C VAL A 310 -0.32 7.79 10.32
N TYR A 311 -0.45 6.72 9.55
CA TYR A 311 -1.44 6.62 8.49
C TYR A 311 -2.55 5.68 8.91
N ASP A 312 -3.78 6.19 8.84
CA ASP A 312 -4.95 5.39 9.09
C ASP A 312 -5.26 4.45 7.91
N GLU A 313 -6.33 3.67 8.06
CA GLU A 313 -6.74 2.67 7.09
C GLU A 313 -7.09 3.23 5.71
N TYR A 314 -7.39 4.52 5.62
CA TYR A 314 -7.66 5.22 4.38
C TYR A 314 -6.40 5.90 3.80
N GLY A 315 -5.27 5.82 4.50
CA GLY A 315 -4.02 6.47 4.14
C GLY A 315 -3.96 7.95 4.53
N THR A 316 -4.84 8.40 5.43
CA THR A 316 -4.79 9.77 5.94
C THR A 316 -3.69 9.89 6.98
N GLU A 317 -2.81 10.88 6.80
CA GLU A 317 -1.75 11.19 7.76
C GLU A 317 -2.32 11.90 8.99
N HIS A 318 -1.89 11.43 10.15
CA HIS A 318 -2.10 12.05 11.46
C HIS A 318 -0.74 12.27 12.12
N ARG A 319 -0.50 13.49 12.60
CA ARG A 319 0.73 13.82 13.31
C ARG A 319 0.52 13.65 14.79
N ILE A 320 1.32 12.80 15.41
CA ILE A 320 1.29 12.55 16.84
C ILE A 320 2.70 12.66 17.40
N ARG A 321 2.81 13.10 18.65
CA ARG A 321 4.06 13.09 19.40
C ARG A 321 3.96 12.13 20.57
N ILE A 322 4.94 11.25 20.70
CA ILE A 322 5.10 10.39 21.88
C ILE A 322 6.14 11.03 22.79
N ASN A 323 5.74 11.29 24.03
CA ASN A 323 6.60 11.89 25.04
C ASN A 323 6.95 10.83 26.10
N PRO A 324 8.23 10.44 26.21
CA PRO A 324 8.68 9.57 27.29
C PRO A 324 8.64 10.29 28.64
N ASP A 325 7.97 9.69 29.62
CA ASP A 325 8.03 10.11 31.02
C ASP A 325 8.92 9.14 31.79
N ILE A 326 10.14 9.59 32.11
CA ILE A 326 11.15 8.78 32.78
C ILE A 326 10.78 8.54 34.25
N ALA A 327 10.17 9.51 34.92
CA ALA A 327 9.82 9.41 36.34
C ALA A 327 8.74 8.34 36.54
N ASN A 328 7.72 8.37 35.67
CA ASN A 328 6.60 7.43 35.71
C ASN A 328 6.81 6.16 34.87
N ARG A 329 7.93 6.06 34.13
CA ARG A 329 8.23 4.97 33.18
C ARG A 329 7.05 4.68 32.25
N SER A 330 6.58 5.74 31.63
CA SER A 330 5.39 5.70 30.77
C SER A 330 5.59 6.56 29.52
N PHE A 331 4.56 6.63 28.70
CA PHE A 331 4.51 7.44 27.49
C PHE A 331 3.19 8.22 27.47
N THR A 332 3.23 9.47 27.03
CA THR A 332 2.04 10.27 26.77
C THR A 332 1.99 10.76 25.34
N LEU A 333 0.79 11.04 24.85
CA LEU A 333 0.56 11.62 23.54
C LEU A 333 0.36 13.13 23.65
N SER A 334 0.79 13.89 22.64
CA SER A 334 0.50 15.32 22.50
C SER A 334 0.36 15.74 21.05
#